data_AF-A0A2T6ZED5-F1
#
_entry.id   AF-A0A2T6ZED5-F1
#
_cell.length_a   1.000
_cell.length_b   1.000
_cell.length_c   1.000
_cell.angle_alpha   90.00
_cell.angle_beta   90.00
_cell.angle_gamma   90.00
#
_symmetry.space_group_name_H-M   'P 1'
#
loop_
_entity.id
_entity.type
_entity.pdbx_description
1 polymer ?
#
loop_
_entity_poly.entity_id
_entity_poly.type
_entity_poly.pdbx_seq_one_letter_code
_entity_poly.pdbx_strand_id
1 'polypeptide(L)'
;MVSTESGAASYATTSKTDFYQLLELPSSNAPLTPSLLGKWYRNAALKWHPDRNTSPLAPELFNLLSVARDVLSDPATRVAYDNARNARLAQKRRNEAFDVNRKRMQQELESRERG
;
A
#
# COMPACT_ATOMS: atom_id res chain seq x y z
N MET A 1 -17.18 -18.22 19.87
CA MET A 1 -16.96 -16.77 19.98
C MET A 1 -15.61 -16.50 19.31
N VAL A 2 -15.61 -16.03 18.06
CA VAL A 2 -14.36 -15.82 17.30
C VAL A 2 -13.88 -14.39 17.56
N SER A 3 -12.66 -14.29 18.06
CA SER A 3 -11.97 -13.05 18.38
C SER A 3 -11.65 -12.30 17.07
N THR A 4 -12.39 -11.23 16.80
CA THR A 4 -12.22 -10.39 15.59
C THR A 4 -11.80 -8.97 15.97
N GLU A 5 -10.84 -8.84 16.88
CA GLU A 5 -10.37 -7.53 17.33
C GLU A 5 -8.83 -7.55 17.29
N SER A 6 -8.23 -6.46 16.82
CA SER A 6 -6.77 -6.19 16.80
C SER A 6 -5.95 -6.48 15.54
N GLY A 7 -6.56 -6.82 14.40
CA GLY A 7 -5.79 -6.95 13.15
C GLY A 7 -5.65 -5.65 12.32
N ALA A 8 -6.63 -4.74 12.38
CA ALA A 8 -6.82 -3.58 11.49
C ALA A 8 -5.56 -2.76 11.21
N ALA A 9 -4.90 -2.34 12.28
CA ALA A 9 -3.70 -1.52 12.21
C ALA A 9 -2.45 -2.32 11.78
N SER A 10 -2.41 -3.61 12.10
CA SER A 10 -1.28 -4.49 11.81
C SER A 10 -1.26 -4.89 10.32
N TYR A 11 -2.42 -5.11 9.69
CA TYR A 11 -2.45 -5.35 8.25
C TYR A 11 -2.14 -4.09 7.44
N ALA A 12 -2.59 -2.90 7.86
CA ALA A 12 -2.21 -1.64 7.18
C ALA A 12 -0.68 -1.39 7.20
N THR A 13 0.00 -1.90 8.23
CA THR A 13 1.45 -1.78 8.37
C THR A 13 2.20 -2.91 7.65
N THR A 14 1.67 -4.14 7.62
CA THR A 14 2.36 -5.30 7.01
C THR A 14 1.99 -5.54 5.53
N SER A 15 0.81 -5.11 5.10
CA SER A 15 0.35 -5.34 3.73
C SER A 15 1.05 -4.32 2.82
N LYS A 16 1.76 -4.85 1.84
CA LYS A 16 2.49 -4.09 0.81
C LYS A 16 1.53 -3.42 -0.20
N THR A 17 0.24 -3.34 0.15
CA THR A 17 -0.85 -2.98 -0.74
C THR A 17 -1.14 -1.50 -0.61
N ASP A 18 -0.85 -0.74 -1.65
CA ASP A 18 -1.19 0.68 -1.71
C ASP A 18 -2.73 0.85 -1.67
N PHE A 19 -3.24 1.60 -0.69
CA PHE A 19 -4.67 1.90 -0.58
C PHE A 19 -5.22 2.59 -1.82
N TYR A 20 -4.40 3.43 -2.45
CA TYR A 20 -4.72 4.06 -3.73
C TYR A 20 -4.97 3.05 -4.84
N GLN A 21 -4.16 1.99 -4.91
CA GLN A 21 -4.31 0.95 -5.92
C GLN A 21 -5.53 0.09 -5.64
N LEU A 22 -5.83 -0.17 -4.35
CA LEU A 22 -6.99 -0.97 -3.95
C LEU A 22 -8.32 -0.29 -4.28
N LEU A 23 -8.40 1.03 -4.09
CA LEU A 23 -9.56 1.86 -4.45
C LEU A 23 -9.61 2.19 -5.96
N GLU A 24 -8.69 1.62 -6.75
CA GLU A 24 -8.52 1.86 -8.19
C GLU A 24 -8.45 3.37 -8.51
N LEU A 25 -7.77 4.13 -7.65
CA LEU A 25 -7.61 5.56 -7.82
C LEU A 25 -6.57 5.84 -8.91
N PRO A 26 -6.83 6.79 -9.82
CA PRO A 26 -5.95 7.05 -10.96
C PRO A 26 -4.56 7.57 -10.54
N SER A 27 -4.44 8.22 -9.38
CA SER A 27 -3.15 8.64 -8.82
C SER A 27 -3.28 9.08 -7.36
N SER A 28 -2.19 8.93 -6.59
CA SER A 28 -2.02 9.48 -5.24
C SER A 28 -2.10 11.01 -5.20
N ASN A 29 -1.83 11.67 -6.34
CA ASN A 29 -1.90 13.13 -6.50
C ASN A 29 -3.29 13.66 -6.88
N ALA A 30 -4.28 12.79 -7.08
CA ALA A 30 -5.62 13.26 -7.39
C ALA A 30 -6.24 14.01 -6.19
N PRO A 31 -7.05 15.06 -6.43
CA PRO A 31 -7.80 15.72 -5.39
C PRO A 31 -8.83 14.75 -4.80
N LEU A 32 -8.43 14.05 -3.74
CA LEU A 32 -9.29 13.12 -3.03
C LEU A 32 -10.26 13.91 -2.15
N THR A 33 -11.43 14.22 -2.71
CA THR A 33 -12.56 14.75 -1.95
C THR A 33 -13.37 13.59 -1.36
N PRO A 34 -14.06 13.79 -0.22
CA PRO A 34 -14.87 12.73 0.40
C PRO A 34 -15.96 12.20 -0.56
N SER A 35 -16.48 13.07 -1.42
CA SER A 35 -17.46 12.70 -2.45
C SER A 35 -16.89 11.75 -3.51
N LEU A 36 -15.67 12.01 -3.99
CA LEU A 36 -14.97 11.11 -4.91
C LEU A 36 -14.60 9.81 -4.22
N LEU A 37 -14.06 9.86 -3.00
CA LEU A 37 -13.70 8.66 -2.24
C LEU A 37 -14.88 7.70 -2.07
N GLY A 38 -16.07 8.23 -1.74
CA GLY A 38 -17.29 7.44 -1.65
C GLY A 38 -17.75 6.83 -2.99
N LYS A 39 -17.44 7.47 -4.12
CA LYS A 39 -17.72 6.94 -5.46
C LYS A 39 -16.78 5.79 -5.82
N TRP A 40 -15.47 5.98 -5.62
CA TRP A 40 -14.45 4.96 -5.88
C TRP A 40 -14.62 3.74 -4.98
N TYR A 41 -14.89 3.97 -3.68
CA TYR A 41 -15.21 2.91 -2.74
C TYR A 41 -16.39 2.06 -3.20
N ARG A 42 -17.49 2.68 -3.66
CA ARG A 42 -18.66 1.92 -4.15
C ARG A 42 -18.31 1.06 -5.36
N ASN A 43 -17.52 1.58 -6.31
CA ASN A 43 -17.08 0.81 -7.47
C ASN A 43 -16.18 -0.38 -7.08
N ALA A 44 -15.19 -0.15 -6.22
CA ALA A 44 -14.29 -1.19 -5.76
C ALA A 44 -15.01 -2.23 -4.88
N ALA A 45 -15.94 -1.80 -4.02
CA ALA A 45 -16.76 -2.69 -3.20
C ALA A 45 -17.60 -3.63 -4.05
N LEU A 46 -18.17 -3.17 -5.17
CA LEU A 46 -18.93 -4.02 -6.08
C LEU A 46 -18.07 -5.07 -6.80
N LYS A 47 -16.78 -4.77 -7.01
CA LYS A 47 -15.81 -5.68 -7.66
C LYS A 47 -15.27 -6.75 -6.71
N TRP A 48 -15.06 -6.37 -5.45
CA TRP A 48 -14.53 -7.24 -4.40
C TRP A 48 -15.61 -7.79 -3.46
N HIS A 49 -16.90 -7.61 -3.79
CA HIS A 49 -17.99 -8.09 -2.95
C HIS A 49 -17.96 -9.63 -2.86
N PRO A 50 -18.04 -10.22 -1.65
CA PRO A 50 -17.94 -11.67 -1.47
C PRO A 50 -19.07 -12.45 -2.15
N ASP A 51 -20.21 -11.80 -2.43
CA ASP A 51 -21.32 -12.40 -3.19
C ASP A 51 -20.98 -12.59 -4.68
N ARG A 52 -20.20 -11.67 -5.26
CA ARG A 52 -19.83 -11.70 -6.70
C ARG A 52 -18.45 -12.28 -6.95
N ASN A 53 -17.60 -12.31 -5.93
CA ASN A 53 -16.23 -12.79 -6.01
C ASN A 53 -16.02 -13.94 -5.02
N THR A 54 -16.00 -15.15 -5.55
CA THR A 54 -15.81 -16.40 -4.79
C THR A 54 -14.36 -16.63 -4.37
N SER A 55 -13.47 -15.68 -4.62
CA SER A 55 -12.07 -15.78 -4.22
C SER A 55 -11.94 -15.79 -2.68
N PRO A 56 -11.10 -16.66 -2.11
CA PRO A 56 -10.85 -16.68 -0.66
C PRO A 56 -10.23 -15.37 -0.14
N LEU A 57 -9.71 -14.52 -1.05
CA LEU A 57 -9.14 -13.22 -0.73
C LEU A 57 -10.16 -12.07 -0.80
N ALA A 58 -11.38 -12.29 -1.30
CA ALA A 58 -12.42 -11.28 -1.36
C ALA A 58 -12.75 -10.65 0.02
N PRO A 59 -12.94 -11.42 1.12
CA PRO A 59 -13.22 -10.82 2.43
C PRO A 59 -12.05 -9.99 2.98
N GLU A 60 -10.81 -10.45 2.78
CA GLU A 60 -9.60 -9.71 3.16
C GLU A 60 -9.50 -8.38 2.40
N LEU A 61 -9.68 -8.41 1.07
CA LEU A 61 -9.64 -7.22 0.22
C LEU A 61 -10.77 -6.24 0.55
N PHE A 62 -11.97 -6.74 0.84
CA PHE A 62 -13.10 -5.91 1.24
C PHE A 62 -12.86 -5.22 2.60
N ASN A 63 -12.28 -5.93 3.56
CA ASN A 63 -11.88 -5.34 4.83
C ASN A 63 -10.82 -4.25 4.62
N LEU A 64 -9.81 -4.54 3.79
CA LEU A 64 -8.76 -3.59 3.43
C LEU A 64 -9.33 -2.36 2.71
N LEU A 65 -10.38 -2.53 1.90
CA LEU A 65 -11.09 -1.44 1.22
C LEU A 65 -11.78 -0.50 2.22
N SER A 66 -12.38 -1.08 3.25
CA SER A 66 -13.03 -0.31 4.32
C SER A 66 -12.00 0.49 5.13
N VAL A 67 -10.88 -0.15 5.50
CA VAL A 67 -9.75 0.53 6.18
C VAL A 67 -9.17 1.63 5.29
N ALA A 68 -8.94 1.35 4.01
CA ALA A 68 -8.42 2.33 3.06
C ALA A 68 -9.33 3.56 2.95
N ARG A 69 -10.64 3.34 2.87
CA ARG A 69 -11.62 4.43 2.86
C ARG A 69 -11.58 5.23 4.16
N ASP A 70 -11.55 4.57 5.31
CA ASP A 70 -11.53 5.25 6.61
C ASP A 70 -10.31 6.16 6.75
N VAL A 71 -9.11 5.62 6.47
CA VAL A 71 -7.83 6.35 6.51
C VAL A 71 -7.79 7.50 5.50
N LEU A 72 -8.41 7.35 4.33
CA LEU A 72 -8.42 8.40 3.30
C LEU A 72 -9.58 9.40 3.46
N SER A 73 -10.58 9.08 4.28
CA SER A 73 -11.75 9.92 4.51
C SER A 73 -11.42 11.12 5.39
N ASP A 74 -10.56 10.92 6.40
CA ASP A 74 -10.09 11.99 7.26
C ASP A 74 -8.77 12.58 6.74
N PRO A 75 -8.67 13.92 6.62
CA PRO A 75 -7.45 14.55 6.11
C PRO A 75 -6.24 14.37 7.04
N ALA A 76 -6.42 14.28 8.35
CA ALA A 76 -5.32 14.09 9.28
C ALA A 76 -4.75 12.67 9.17
N THR A 77 -5.61 11.64 9.11
CA THR A 77 -5.17 10.25 8.89
C THR A 77 -4.55 10.06 7.51
N ARG A 78 -5.08 10.73 6.48
CA ARG A 78 -4.51 10.72 5.14
C ARG A 78 -3.08 11.28 5.13
N VAL A 79 -2.85 12.41 5.80
CA VAL A 79 -1.52 13.01 5.90
C VAL A 79 -0.56 12.07 6.64
N ALA A 80 -1.00 11.44 7.72
CA ALA A 80 -0.18 10.45 8.43
C ALA A 80 0.18 9.26 7.53
N TYR A 81 -0.78 8.75 6.75
CA TYR A 81 -0.54 7.67 5.79
C TYR A 81 0.44 8.07 4.69
N ASP A 82 0.26 9.25 4.09
CA ASP A 82 1.13 9.74 3.03
C ASP A 82 2.57 9.98 3.53
N ASN A 83 2.73 10.50 4.75
CA ASN A 83 4.03 10.63 5.40
C ASN A 83 4.70 9.27 5.63
N ALA A 84 3.98 8.29 6.19
CA ALA A 84 4.50 6.94 6.40
C ALA A 84 4.89 6.26 5.08
N ARG A 85 4.08 6.47 4.03
CA ARG A 85 4.34 5.97 2.67
C ARG A 85 5.58 6.61 2.05
N ASN A 86 5.71 7.94 2.13
CA ASN A 86 6.88 8.66 1.64
C ASN A 86 8.15 8.26 2.41
N ALA A 87 8.07 8.07 3.73
CA ALA A 87 9.19 7.56 4.52
C ALA A 87 9.63 6.16 4.07
N ARG A 88 8.68 5.26 3.78
CA ARG A 88 8.97 3.93 3.22
C ARG A 88 9.61 4.00 1.83
N LEU A 89 9.07 4.82 0.92
CA LEU A 89 9.67 5.01 -0.40
C LEU A 89 11.07 5.60 -0.31
N ALA A 90 11.29 6.60 0.56
CA ALA A 90 12.58 7.20 0.80
C ALA A 90 13.57 6.17 1.35
N GLN A 91 13.14 5.34 2.31
CA GLN A 91 13.98 4.27 2.85
C GLN A 91 14.33 3.23 1.78
N LYS A 92 13.37 2.84 0.95
CA LYS A 92 13.60 1.90 -0.15
C LYS A 92 14.61 2.46 -1.15
N ARG A 93 14.45 3.72 -1.57
CA ARG A 93 15.40 4.42 -2.46
C ARG A 93 16.80 4.49 -1.86
N ARG A 94 16.92 4.79 -0.56
CA ARG A 94 18.21 4.77 0.15
C ARG A 94 18.84 3.39 0.07
N ASN A 95 18.10 2.35 0.43
CA ASN A 95 18.59 0.98 0.41
C ASN A 95 19.02 0.53 -0.99
N GLU A 96 18.24 0.86 -2.03
CA GLU A 96 18.58 0.59 -3.43
C GLU A 96 19.86 1.31 -3.86
N ALA A 97 20.05 2.58 -3.47
CA ALA A 97 21.28 3.32 -3.77
C ALA A 97 22.52 2.70 -3.11
N PHE A 98 22.39 2.22 -1.86
CA PHE A 98 23.47 1.49 -1.18
C PHE A 98 23.76 0.13 -1.83
N ASP A 99 22.73 -0.61 -2.28
CA ASP A 99 22.91 -1.90 -2.98
C ASP A 99 23.67 -1.74 -4.30
N VAL A 100 23.32 -0.71 -5.08
CA VAL A 100 23.99 -0.40 -6.36
C VAL A 100 25.46 -0.06 -6.13
N ASN A 101 25.77 0.79 -5.14
CA ASN A 101 27.16 1.13 -4.83
C ASN A 101 27.96 -0.09 -4.37
N ARG A 102 27.35 -0.97 -3.55
CA ARG A 102 27.99 -2.20 -3.06
C ARG A 102 28.30 -3.18 -4.19
N LYS A 103 27.36 -3.40 -5.11
CA LYS A 103 27.58 -4.27 -6.29
C LYS A 103 28.67 -3.75 -7.20
N ARG A 104 28.70 -2.44 -7.47
CA ARG A 104 29.72 -1.83 -8.33
C ARG A 104 31.13 -2.05 -7.76
N MET A 105 31.26 -1.90 -6.44
CA MET A 105 32.55 -2.07 -5.75
C MET A 105 33.02 -3.53 -5.75
N GLN A 106 32.10 -4.48 -5.60
CA GLN A 106 32.40 -5.92 -5.72
C GLN A 106 32.83 -6.30 -7.14
N GLN A 107 32.14 -5.81 -8.16
CA GLN A 107 32.51 -6.10 -9.55
C GLN A 107 33.88 -5.55 -9.93
N GLU A 108 34.27 -4.39 -9.40
CA GLU A 108 35.58 -3.79 -9.67
C GLU A 108 36.73 -4.56 -8.99
N LEU A 109 36.52 -5.07 -7.77
CA LEU A 109 37.48 -5.94 -7.09
C LEU A 109 37.62 -7.29 -7.83
N GLU A 110 36.52 -7.93 -8.17
CA GLU A 110 36.51 -9.24 -8.81
C GLU A 110 37.11 -9.21 -10.22
N SER A 111 36.98 -8.09 -10.94
CA SER A 111 37.62 -7.87 -12.24
C SER A 111 39.14 -7.69 -12.14
N ARG A 112 39.64 -7.20 -11.00
CA ARG A 112 41.07 -7.02 -10.74
C ARG A 112 41.73 -8.31 -10.22
N GLU A 113 40.96 -9.19 -9.60
CA GLU A 113 41.43 -10.50 -9.13
C GLU A 113 41.40 -11.58 -10.22
N ARG A 114 40.68 -11.35 -11.33
CA ARG A 114 40.61 -12.28 -12.49
C ARG A 114 41.54 -11.93 -13.67
N GLY A 115 42.26 -10.81 -13.61
CA GLY A 115 43.26 -10.42 -14.61
C GLY A 115 44.67 -10.65 -14.09
#